data_AF-A0A1H9UF32-F1
#
_entry.id   AF-A0A1H9UF32-F1
#
_cell.length_a   1.000
_cell.length_b   1.000
_cell.length_c   1.000
_cell.angle_alpha   90.00
_cell.angle_beta   90.00
_cell.angle_gamma   90.00
#
_symmetry.space_group_name_H-M   'P 1'
#
loop_
_entity.id
_entity.type
_entity.pdbx_description
1 polymer ?
#
loop_
_entity_poly.entity_id
_entity_poly.type
_entity_poly.pdbx_seq_one_letter_code
_entity_poly.pdbx_strand_id
1 'polypeptide(L)'
;MAHLPPSYLGKKVFLEKNSQRYYVIKYEEFKPPRKIHVLLFDHDVPAIFAVMDKDGKFLDSFFLSNKTTEDSAKAMERYREIAERKKKHKVTQDDLHDALKPEGEAKKKNENIMKYLKDEHLEDIKHQWPSRLIALQNADGKSSQSLIMIALTEAIKEANPIKSFDFLAKHRLDDYIPFLANHVQEHPELVEKVSVAYISIENGDILSEFLARAADYVDVNNREAVESILQESYKIDHVHYTSMMKHLLSRLLQRVKEETALTNKEWLSKTISNKELRRSIADILRSQTSS
;
A
#
# COMPACT_ATOMS: atom_id res chain seq x y z
N MET A 1 2.89 -10.26 -17.76
CA MET A 1 2.95 -10.19 -16.29
C MET A 1 2.65 -8.76 -15.89
N ALA A 2 1.57 -8.53 -15.14
CA ALA A 2 1.26 -7.21 -14.62
C ALA A 2 2.21 -6.95 -13.44
N HIS A 3 3.29 -6.21 -13.67
CA HIS A 3 4.12 -5.70 -12.60
C HIS A 3 3.47 -4.43 -12.08
N LEU A 4 3.28 -4.32 -10.75
CA LEU A 4 2.91 -3.05 -10.14
C LEU A 4 3.97 -2.00 -10.52
N PRO A 5 3.56 -0.79 -10.92
CA PRO A 5 4.51 0.26 -11.29
C PRO A 5 5.43 0.54 -10.10
N PRO A 6 6.75 0.70 -10.32
CA PRO A 6 7.62 1.12 -9.24
C PRO A 6 7.32 2.55 -8.81
N SER A 7 7.61 2.86 -7.55
CA SER A 7 7.65 4.22 -7.03
C SER A 7 9.10 4.68 -6.93
N TYR A 8 9.35 5.91 -7.39
CA TYR A 8 10.63 6.60 -7.30
C TYR A 8 10.57 7.75 -6.29
N LEU A 9 9.44 7.93 -5.61
CA LEU A 9 9.22 8.97 -4.62
C LEU A 9 10.23 8.87 -3.47
N GLY A 10 10.94 9.97 -3.21
CA GLY A 10 12.02 10.07 -2.22
C GLY A 10 13.38 9.57 -2.69
N LYS A 11 13.51 9.03 -3.92
CA LYS A 11 14.84 8.60 -4.41
C LYS A 11 15.75 9.80 -4.69
N LYS A 12 17.02 9.64 -4.30
CA LYS A 12 18.12 10.58 -4.54
C LYS A 12 18.72 10.34 -5.92
N VAL A 13 18.83 11.39 -6.72
CA VAL A 13 19.33 11.38 -8.10
C VAL A 13 20.57 12.25 -8.17
N PHE A 14 21.67 11.68 -8.65
CA PHE A 14 22.95 12.37 -8.82
C PHE A 14 23.18 12.62 -10.31
N LEU A 15 23.50 13.86 -10.70
CA LEU A 15 23.78 14.20 -12.10
C LEU A 15 25.12 13.62 -12.58
N GLU A 16 26.07 13.49 -11.66
CA GLU A 16 27.39 12.93 -11.91
C GLU A 16 27.69 11.87 -10.86
N LYS A 17 28.38 10.80 -11.26
CA LYS A 17 28.68 9.62 -10.43
C LYS A 17 29.45 9.95 -9.14
N ASN A 18 30.20 11.05 -9.14
CA ASN A 18 31.05 11.48 -8.02
C ASN A 18 30.56 12.78 -7.36
N SER A 19 29.38 13.29 -7.73
CA SER A 19 28.85 14.51 -7.13
C SER A 19 28.28 14.22 -5.74
N GLN A 20 28.55 15.12 -4.79
CA GLN A 20 27.86 15.15 -3.49
C GLN A 20 26.47 15.78 -3.60
N ARG A 21 26.21 16.54 -4.68
CA ARG A 21 24.91 17.18 -4.91
C ARG A 21 23.95 16.17 -5.51
N TYR A 22 22.83 15.98 -4.82
CA TYR A 22 21.73 15.16 -5.28
C TYR A 22 20.45 15.99 -5.37
N TYR A 23 19.51 15.49 -6.17
CA TYR A 23 18.13 15.94 -6.21
C TYR A 23 17.22 14.84 -5.67
N VAL A 24 16.07 15.20 -5.11
CA VAL A 24 15.10 14.22 -4.60
C VAL A 24 13.84 14.26 -5.45
N ILE A 25 13.34 13.11 -5.86
CA ILE A 25 12.03 13.02 -6.51
C ILE A 25 10.95 13.24 -5.43
N LYS A 26 10.28 14.40 -5.44
CA LYS A 26 9.18 14.69 -4.49
C LYS A 26 7.80 14.73 -5.16
N TYR A 27 7.76 14.55 -6.48
CA TYR A 27 6.54 14.43 -7.27
C TYR A 27 6.76 13.39 -8.36
N GLU A 28 5.80 12.50 -8.52
CA GLU A 28 5.76 11.53 -9.59
C GLU A 28 4.33 11.34 -10.10
N GLU A 29 4.18 11.18 -11.41
CA GLU A 29 2.89 10.92 -12.04
C GLU A 29 3.05 9.89 -13.15
N PHE A 30 2.37 8.75 -13.00
CA PHE A 30 2.33 7.73 -14.04
C PHE A 30 1.51 8.22 -15.23
N LYS A 31 2.12 8.19 -16.42
CA LYS A 31 1.51 8.48 -17.70
C LYS A 31 1.47 7.18 -18.53
N PRO A 32 0.30 6.55 -18.66
CA PRO A 32 0.15 5.35 -19.46
C PRO A 32 0.66 5.54 -20.90
N PRO A 33 1.25 4.50 -21.52
CA PRO A 33 1.37 3.14 -20.98
C PRO A 33 2.65 2.87 -20.17
N ARG A 34 3.68 3.72 -20.23
CA ARG A 34 5.03 3.38 -19.69
C ARG A 34 5.87 4.57 -19.20
N LYS A 35 5.34 5.78 -19.17
CA LYS A 35 6.11 6.97 -18.78
C LYS A 35 5.77 7.38 -17.35
N ILE A 36 6.74 7.96 -16.67
CA ILE A 36 6.58 8.55 -15.35
C ILE A 36 7.13 9.96 -15.43
N HIS A 37 6.28 10.95 -15.20
CA HIS A 37 6.70 12.34 -15.12
C HIS A 37 7.12 12.61 -13.68
N VAL A 38 8.33 13.14 -13.50
CA VAL A 38 8.86 13.43 -12.17
C VAL A 38 9.34 14.87 -12.08
N LEU A 39 9.22 15.45 -10.89
CA LEU A 39 9.91 16.68 -10.53
C LEU A 39 10.98 16.34 -9.48
N LEU A 40 12.21 16.71 -9.81
CA LEU A 40 13.38 16.56 -8.96
C LEU A 40 13.64 17.89 -8.26
N PHE A 41 13.86 17.82 -6.96
CA PHE A 41 13.97 18.96 -6.08
C PHE A 41 15.40 19.14 -5.59
N ASP A 42 15.87 20.37 -5.63
CA ASP A 42 17.03 20.81 -4.88
C ASP A 42 16.53 21.38 -3.56
N HIS A 43 16.78 20.66 -2.47
CA HIS A 43 16.08 20.86 -1.19
C HIS A 43 14.55 20.86 -1.38
N ASP A 44 13.89 22.00 -1.20
CA ASP A 44 12.42 22.16 -1.32
C ASP A 44 11.99 22.88 -2.60
N VAL A 45 12.93 23.18 -3.51
CA VAL A 45 12.65 23.90 -4.75
C VAL A 45 12.66 22.92 -5.93
N PRO A 46 11.58 22.84 -6.73
CA PRO A 46 11.58 22.02 -7.94
C PRO A 46 12.59 22.59 -8.94
N ALA A 47 13.54 21.77 -9.38
CA ALA A 47 14.68 22.20 -10.19
C ALA A 47 14.68 21.57 -11.59
N ILE A 48 14.36 20.28 -11.69
CA ILE A 48 14.43 19.52 -12.93
C ILE A 48 13.09 18.82 -13.15
N PHE A 49 12.57 18.94 -14.37
CA PHE A 49 11.54 18.05 -14.87
C PHE A 49 12.22 16.91 -15.63
N ALA A 50 11.74 15.70 -15.41
CA ALA A 50 12.22 14.54 -16.13
C ALA A 50 11.09 13.56 -16.46
N VAL A 51 11.31 12.81 -17.53
CA VAL A 51 10.48 11.69 -17.95
C VAL A 51 11.29 10.43 -17.76
N MET A 52 10.77 9.50 -16.96
CA MET A 52 11.36 8.19 -16.73
C MET A 52 10.52 7.11 -17.41
N ASP A 53 11.13 5.99 -17.79
CA ASP A 53 10.38 4.77 -18.08
C ASP A 53 10.03 4.01 -16.80
N LYS A 54 9.23 2.95 -16.96
CA LYS A 54 8.86 2.06 -15.86
C LYS A 54 10.06 1.42 -15.15
N ASP A 55 11.20 1.26 -15.81
CA ASP A 55 12.39 0.61 -15.27
C ASP A 55 13.32 1.62 -14.57
N GLY A 56 12.93 2.91 -14.57
CA GLY A 56 13.58 3.98 -13.84
C GLY A 56 14.67 4.68 -14.64
N LYS A 57 14.75 4.41 -15.95
CA LYS A 57 15.69 5.07 -16.84
C LYS A 57 15.14 6.43 -17.26
N PHE A 58 15.97 7.45 -17.15
CA PHE A 58 15.66 8.77 -17.70
C PHE A 58 15.59 8.71 -19.23
N LEU A 59 14.45 9.12 -19.77
CA LEU A 59 14.19 9.24 -21.20
C LEU A 59 14.45 10.67 -21.70
N ASP A 60 14.07 11.66 -20.89
CA ASP A 60 14.31 13.08 -21.13
C ASP A 60 14.40 13.82 -19.79
N SER A 61 15.18 14.88 -19.72
CA SER A 61 15.31 15.72 -18.53
C SER A 61 15.86 17.10 -18.88
N PHE A 62 15.34 18.13 -18.23
CA PHE A 62 15.87 19.48 -18.35
C PHE A 62 15.64 20.31 -17.08
N PHE A 63 16.53 21.28 -16.85
CA PHE A 63 16.35 22.28 -15.81
C PHE A 63 15.16 23.17 -16.14
N LEU A 64 14.27 23.38 -15.17
CA LEU A 64 13.09 24.23 -15.31
C LEU A 64 13.45 25.70 -15.55
N SER A 65 14.67 26.13 -15.22
CA SER A 65 15.19 27.46 -15.54
C SER A 65 15.45 27.66 -17.03
N ASN A 66 15.70 26.58 -17.78
CA ASN A 66 16.21 26.66 -19.15
C ASN A 66 15.12 26.43 -20.19
N LYS A 67 14.10 25.65 -19.84
CA LYS A 67 13.05 25.23 -20.77
C LYS A 67 11.76 24.94 -20.01
N THR A 68 10.64 25.23 -20.68
CA THR A 68 9.31 24.81 -20.23
C THR A 68 8.62 24.12 -21.39
N THR A 69 8.27 22.84 -21.22
CA THR A 69 7.38 22.10 -22.11
C THR A 69 5.97 22.07 -21.55
N GLU A 70 4.96 21.75 -22.38
CA GLU A 70 3.58 21.56 -21.93
C GLU A 70 3.48 20.56 -20.77
N ASP A 71 4.19 19.43 -20.87
CA ASP A 71 4.21 18.41 -19.83
C ASP A 71 4.80 18.92 -18.52
N SER A 72 5.91 19.67 -18.58
CA SER A 72 6.51 20.27 -17.38
C SER A 72 5.64 21.36 -16.77
N ALA A 73 4.92 22.14 -17.59
CA ALA A 73 3.99 23.16 -17.12
C ALA A 73 2.81 22.51 -16.38
N LYS A 74 2.23 21.44 -16.94
CA LYS A 74 1.16 20.66 -16.30
C LYS A 74 1.62 20.02 -14.99
N ALA A 75 2.80 19.41 -14.98
CA ALA A 75 3.36 18.81 -13.76
C ALA A 75 3.59 19.86 -12.66
N MET A 76 4.12 21.04 -13.03
CA MET A 76 4.34 22.15 -12.10
C MET A 76 3.04 22.75 -11.58
N GLU A 77 2.03 22.93 -12.43
CA GLU A 77 0.70 23.39 -12.03
C GLU A 77 0.06 22.41 -11.04
N ARG A 78 0.07 21.12 -11.38
CA ARG A 78 -0.45 20.08 -10.50
C ARG A 78 0.29 20.02 -9.16
N TYR A 79 1.62 20.14 -9.18
CA TYR A 79 2.41 20.23 -7.96
C TYR A 79 2.03 21.45 -7.12
N ARG A 80 1.85 22.62 -7.73
CA ARG A 80 1.43 23.84 -7.03
C ARG A 80 0.06 23.67 -6.37
N GLU A 81 -0.91 23.08 -7.06
CA GLU A 81 -2.23 22.78 -6.47
C GLU A 81 -2.10 21.94 -5.19
N ILE A 82 -1.29 20.89 -5.24
CA ILE A 82 -1.03 20.01 -4.11
C ILE A 82 -0.32 20.77 -2.99
N ALA A 83 0.73 21.53 -3.31
CA ALA A 83 1.51 22.30 -2.35
C ALA A 83 0.66 23.37 -1.63
N GLU A 84 -0.21 24.10 -2.35
CA GLU A 84 -1.12 25.08 -1.76
C GLU A 84 -2.14 24.45 -0.82
N ARG A 85 -2.62 23.24 -1.14
CA ARG A 85 -3.50 22.48 -0.25
C ARG A 85 -2.77 22.09 1.03
N LYS A 86 -1.53 21.61 0.90
CA LYS A 86 -0.71 21.19 2.04
C LYS A 86 -0.29 22.33 2.96
N LYS A 87 -0.20 23.57 2.47
CA LYS A 87 0.03 24.76 3.32
C LYS A 87 -1.04 24.98 4.38
N LYS A 88 -2.22 24.37 4.24
CA LYS A 88 -3.28 24.42 5.27
C LYS A 88 -2.90 23.64 6.52
N HIS A 89 -2.01 22.65 6.39
CA HIS A 89 -1.47 21.89 7.51
C HIS A 89 -0.35 22.70 8.16
N LYS A 90 -0.54 23.10 9.42
CA LYS A 90 0.41 23.94 10.17
C LYS A 90 1.61 23.12 10.66
N VAL A 91 2.40 22.60 9.72
CA VAL A 91 3.58 21.77 9.99
C VAL A 91 4.82 22.43 9.38
N THR A 92 5.80 22.74 10.23
CA THR A 92 7.07 23.34 9.82
C THR A 92 8.07 22.28 9.33
N GLN A 93 9.16 22.70 8.68
CA GLN A 93 10.23 21.76 8.29
C GLN A 93 10.89 21.10 9.51
N ASP A 94 11.06 21.83 10.60
CA ASP A 94 11.58 21.28 11.86
C ASP A 94 10.66 20.20 12.43
N ASP A 95 9.33 20.41 12.36
CA ASP A 95 8.35 19.40 12.78
C ASP A 95 8.45 18.14 11.93
N LEU A 96 8.60 18.28 10.60
CA LEU A 96 8.74 17.16 9.69
C LEU A 96 10.03 16.36 9.94
N HIS A 97 11.15 17.06 10.17
CA HIS A 97 12.41 16.40 10.50
C HIS A 97 12.36 15.68 11.86
N ASP A 98 11.67 16.25 12.85
CA ASP A 98 11.45 15.57 14.12
C ASP A 98 10.52 14.35 13.98
N ALA A 99 9.52 14.45 13.10
CA ALA A 99 8.58 13.37 12.80
C ALA A 99 9.18 12.16 12.06
N LEU A 100 10.41 12.27 11.54
CA LEU A 100 11.16 11.12 11.01
C LEU A 100 11.68 10.18 12.11
N LYS A 101 11.61 10.60 13.37
CA LYS A 101 12.06 9.80 14.52
C LYS A 101 10.92 8.95 15.09
N PRO A 102 11.26 7.86 15.78
CA PRO A 102 10.31 7.13 16.61
C PRO A 102 9.67 8.01 17.69
N GLU A 103 8.50 7.59 18.16
CA GLU A 103 7.72 8.34 19.16
C GLU A 103 8.48 8.66 20.44
N GLY A 104 9.30 7.74 20.94
CA GLY A 104 10.11 7.96 22.15
C GLY A 104 11.30 8.92 21.97
N GLU A 105 11.69 9.21 20.72
CA GLU A 105 12.83 10.09 20.39
C GLU A 105 12.40 11.44 19.81
N ALA A 106 11.16 11.53 19.34
CA ALA A 106 10.59 12.75 18.82
C ALA A 106 10.33 13.75 19.95
N LYS A 107 10.78 14.99 19.77
CA LYS A 107 10.57 16.08 20.72
C LYS A 107 9.11 16.55 20.74
N LYS A 108 8.38 16.39 19.63
CA LYS A 108 6.96 16.75 19.48
C LYS A 108 6.65 18.18 19.98
N LYS A 109 7.48 19.16 19.62
CA LYS A 109 7.28 20.57 20.01
C LYS A 109 5.89 21.09 19.62
N ASN A 110 5.36 20.60 18.51
CA ASN A 110 3.98 20.80 18.10
C ASN A 110 3.11 19.67 18.66
N GLU A 111 2.29 19.98 19.67
CA GLU A 111 1.41 19.01 20.34
C GLU A 111 0.40 18.34 19.38
N ASN A 112 0.05 19.02 18.29
CA ASN A 112 -0.90 18.53 17.30
C ASN A 112 -0.24 17.82 16.11
N ILE A 113 1.07 17.54 16.18
CA ILE A 113 1.82 17.01 15.03
C ILE A 113 1.21 15.72 14.47
N MET A 114 0.82 14.77 15.32
CA MET A 114 0.21 13.52 14.87
C MET A 114 -1.08 13.74 14.10
N LYS A 115 -1.93 14.66 14.59
CA LYS A 115 -3.16 15.03 13.90
C LYS A 115 -2.88 15.61 12.52
N TYR A 116 -1.91 16.52 12.41
CA TYR A 116 -1.58 17.13 11.11
C TYR A 116 -0.95 16.14 10.13
N LEU A 117 -0.08 15.24 10.59
CA LEU A 117 0.50 14.19 9.75
C LEU A 117 -0.59 13.23 9.23
N LYS A 118 -1.51 12.84 10.11
CA LYS A 118 -2.65 11.98 9.76
C LYS A 118 -3.61 12.69 8.80
N ASP A 119 -3.99 13.93 9.08
CA ASP A 119 -4.87 14.74 8.22
C ASP A 119 -4.29 14.88 6.80
N GLU A 120 -2.96 15.05 6.70
CA GLU A 120 -2.28 15.09 5.41
C GLU A 120 -2.27 13.73 4.68
N HIS A 121 -1.99 12.63 5.38
CA HIS A 121 -2.08 11.28 4.78
C HIS A 121 -3.50 10.97 4.29
N LEU A 122 -4.53 11.35 5.05
CA LEU A 122 -5.92 11.19 4.65
C LEU A 122 -6.23 11.97 3.36
N GLU A 123 -5.70 13.19 3.23
CA GLU A 123 -5.85 14.00 2.01
C GLU A 123 -5.13 13.36 0.83
N ASP A 124 -3.89 12.90 1.03
CA ASP A 124 -3.09 12.22 0.01
C ASP A 124 -3.76 10.91 -0.47
N ILE A 125 -4.29 10.09 0.44
CA ILE A 125 -5.06 8.88 0.11
C ILE A 125 -6.34 9.23 -0.62
N LYS A 126 -7.10 10.23 -0.14
CA LYS A 126 -8.38 10.63 -0.75
C LYS A 126 -8.22 11.05 -2.20
N HIS A 127 -7.13 11.74 -2.52
CA HIS A 127 -6.84 12.34 -3.82
C HIS A 127 -5.82 11.58 -4.66
N GLN A 128 -5.25 10.49 -4.14
CA GLN A 128 -4.22 9.68 -4.80
C GLN A 128 -2.96 10.50 -5.17
N TRP A 129 -2.61 11.47 -4.32
CA TRP A 129 -1.49 12.38 -4.58
C TRP A 129 -0.13 11.75 -4.24
N PRO A 130 0.95 12.21 -4.89
CA PRO A 130 2.31 11.94 -4.41
C PRO A 130 2.50 12.53 -3.02
N SER A 131 2.81 11.68 -2.05
CA SER A 131 2.90 12.12 -0.66
C SER A 131 4.28 12.70 -0.32
N ARG A 132 4.32 13.96 0.15
CA ARG A 132 5.58 14.56 0.62
C ARG A 132 6.09 13.87 1.88
N LEU A 133 5.20 13.32 2.70
CA LEU A 133 5.55 12.62 3.93
C LEU A 133 6.26 11.31 3.59
N ILE A 134 5.74 10.57 2.63
CA ILE A 134 6.39 9.36 2.11
C ILE A 134 7.69 9.70 1.38
N ALA A 135 7.73 10.75 0.57
CA ALA A 135 8.95 11.21 -0.08
C ALA A 135 10.06 11.53 0.94
N LEU A 136 9.70 12.23 2.01
CA LEU A 136 10.63 12.58 3.09
C LEU A 136 11.10 11.34 3.86
N GLN A 137 10.17 10.44 4.22
CA GLN A 137 10.49 9.19 4.88
C GLN A 137 11.43 8.32 4.04
N ASN A 138 11.19 8.20 2.74
CA ASN A 138 12.03 7.41 1.84
C ASN A 138 13.42 8.04 1.63
N ALA A 139 13.50 9.38 1.60
CA ALA A 139 14.75 10.08 1.36
C ALA A 139 15.66 10.09 2.60
N ASP A 140 15.08 10.36 3.77
CA ASP A 140 15.82 10.75 4.98
C ASP A 140 15.38 10.00 6.24
N GLY A 141 14.31 9.20 6.17
CA GLY A 141 13.82 8.38 7.27
C GLY A 141 14.79 7.25 7.62
N LYS A 142 14.91 6.96 8.92
CA LYS A 142 15.81 5.92 9.45
C LYS A 142 15.09 4.81 10.18
N SER A 143 13.78 4.96 10.41
CA SER A 143 12.96 4.01 11.16
C SER A 143 11.60 3.85 10.49
N SER A 144 11.14 2.61 10.38
CA SER A 144 9.76 2.28 9.97
C SER A 144 8.72 2.64 11.04
N GLN A 145 9.17 2.98 12.26
CA GLN A 145 8.34 3.39 13.40
C GLN A 145 8.37 4.91 13.61
N SER A 146 8.69 5.69 12.56
CA SER A 146 8.65 7.14 12.64
C SER A 146 7.22 7.65 12.89
N LEU A 147 7.07 8.85 13.45
CA LEU A 147 5.75 9.48 13.60
C LEU A 147 5.00 9.59 12.27
N ILE A 148 5.71 9.82 11.16
CA ILE A 148 5.14 9.83 9.81
C ILE A 148 4.46 8.49 9.48
N MET A 149 5.12 7.37 9.76
CA MET A 149 4.62 6.04 9.41
C MET A 149 3.56 5.54 10.41
N ILE A 150 3.66 5.95 11.67
CA ILE A 150 2.60 5.74 12.67
C ILE A 150 1.32 6.47 12.22
N ALA A 151 1.44 7.75 11.85
CA ALA A 151 0.31 8.53 11.35
C ALA A 151 -0.29 7.96 10.06
N LEU A 152 0.52 7.39 9.16
CA LEU A 152 0.02 6.66 7.98
C LEU A 152 -0.84 5.46 8.40
N THR A 153 -0.36 4.67 9.37
CA THR A 153 -1.09 3.50 9.86
C THR A 153 -2.45 3.89 10.45
N GLU A 154 -2.51 5.00 11.17
CA GLU A 154 -3.78 5.55 11.67
C GLU A 154 -4.69 6.07 10.54
N ALA A 155 -4.11 6.76 9.55
CA ALA A 155 -4.86 7.27 8.41
C ALA A 155 -5.47 6.12 7.57
N ILE A 156 -4.74 5.02 7.38
CA ILE A 156 -5.23 3.84 6.65
C ILE A 156 -6.48 3.26 7.31
N LYS A 157 -6.53 3.22 8.65
CA LYS A 157 -7.68 2.70 9.41
C LYS A 157 -8.95 3.53 9.26
N GLU A 158 -8.84 4.81 8.90
CA GLU A 158 -9.98 5.72 8.76
C GLU A 158 -10.33 6.05 7.31
N ALA A 159 -9.37 5.92 6.40
CA ALA A 159 -9.56 6.18 4.99
C ALA A 159 -10.46 5.13 4.33
N ASN A 160 -11.01 5.47 3.16
CA ASN A 160 -11.71 4.50 2.33
C ASN A 160 -10.73 3.37 1.92
N PRO A 161 -11.04 2.09 2.21
CA PRO A 161 -10.07 1.00 2.05
C PRO A 161 -9.59 0.78 0.61
N ILE A 162 -10.47 0.98 -0.37
CA ILE A 162 -10.15 0.84 -1.79
C ILE A 162 -9.17 1.92 -2.25
N LYS A 163 -9.38 3.17 -1.80
CA LYS A 163 -8.43 4.26 -2.03
C LYS A 163 -7.12 4.06 -1.29
N SER A 164 -7.16 3.54 -0.06
CA SER A 164 -5.97 3.20 0.71
C SER A 164 -5.14 2.17 -0.05
N PHE A 165 -5.77 1.09 -0.56
CA PHE A 165 -5.09 0.10 -1.39
C PHE A 165 -4.41 0.72 -2.62
N ASP A 166 -5.15 1.52 -3.41
CA ASP A 166 -4.60 2.15 -4.61
C ASP A 166 -3.42 3.08 -4.26
N PHE A 167 -3.53 3.81 -3.16
CA PHE A 167 -2.48 4.70 -2.67
C PHE A 167 -1.23 3.92 -2.24
N LEU A 168 -1.39 2.85 -1.47
CA LEU A 168 -0.29 2.01 -0.99
C LEU A 168 0.42 1.31 -2.15
N ALA A 169 -0.35 0.69 -3.07
CA ALA A 169 0.20 0.02 -4.25
C ALA A 169 0.93 1.00 -5.17
N LYS A 170 0.40 2.23 -5.36
CA LYS A 170 1.05 3.28 -6.14
C LYS A 170 2.40 3.69 -5.56
N HIS A 171 2.50 3.80 -4.23
CA HIS A 171 3.71 4.24 -3.54
C HIS A 171 4.63 3.10 -3.12
N ARG A 172 4.31 1.85 -3.49
CA ARG A 172 5.05 0.64 -3.11
C ARG A 172 5.26 0.50 -1.60
N LEU A 173 4.21 0.83 -0.85
CA LEU A 173 4.14 0.66 0.60
C LEU A 173 3.53 -0.70 0.94
N ASP A 174 4.14 -1.74 0.37
CA ASP A 174 3.56 -3.07 0.27
C ASP A 174 3.35 -3.71 1.67
N ASP A 175 4.25 -3.43 2.62
CA ASP A 175 4.18 -3.89 4.02
C ASP A 175 2.93 -3.38 4.78
N TYR A 176 2.26 -2.35 4.25
CA TYR A 176 1.05 -1.79 4.86
C TYR A 176 -0.24 -2.39 4.30
N ILE A 177 -0.16 -3.13 3.20
CA ILE A 177 -1.33 -3.79 2.59
C ILE A 177 -2.04 -4.73 3.57
N PRO A 178 -1.35 -5.55 4.40
CA PRO A 178 -2.02 -6.41 5.37
C PRO A 178 -2.84 -5.66 6.42
N PHE A 179 -2.61 -4.36 6.65
CA PHE A 179 -3.44 -3.58 7.57
C PHE A 179 -4.85 -3.34 7.03
N LEU A 180 -5.08 -3.45 5.71
CA LEU A 180 -6.41 -3.30 5.12
C LEU A 180 -7.34 -4.48 5.41
N ALA A 181 -6.80 -5.59 5.93
CA ALA A 181 -7.54 -6.80 6.22
C ALA A 181 -8.68 -6.60 7.22
N ASN A 182 -8.55 -5.64 8.14
CA ASN A 182 -9.59 -5.29 9.10
C ASN A 182 -10.86 -4.73 8.45
N HIS A 183 -10.78 -4.25 7.20
CA HIS A 183 -11.92 -3.71 6.47
C HIS A 183 -12.63 -4.76 5.61
N VAL A 184 -12.12 -5.98 5.49
CA VAL A 184 -12.68 -7.02 4.61
C VAL A 184 -14.10 -7.42 4.99
N GLN A 185 -14.47 -7.30 6.27
CA GLN A 185 -15.84 -7.56 6.72
C GLN A 185 -16.85 -6.62 6.05
N GLU A 186 -16.50 -5.34 5.89
CA GLU A 186 -17.37 -4.30 5.30
C GLU A 186 -17.13 -4.13 3.80
N HIS A 187 -15.93 -4.53 3.33
CA HIS A 187 -15.45 -4.35 1.97
C HIS A 187 -14.84 -5.67 1.41
N PRO A 188 -15.65 -6.71 1.17
CA PRO A 188 -15.16 -8.01 0.68
C PRO A 188 -14.47 -7.91 -0.68
N GLU A 189 -14.80 -6.91 -1.50
CA GLU A 189 -14.17 -6.65 -2.80
C GLU A 189 -12.66 -6.35 -2.70
N LEU A 190 -12.16 -5.98 -1.52
CA LEU A 190 -10.72 -5.83 -1.28
C LEU A 190 -9.95 -7.13 -1.52
N VAL A 191 -10.56 -8.27 -1.19
CA VAL A 191 -9.91 -9.58 -1.31
C VAL A 191 -9.53 -9.85 -2.77
N GLU A 192 -10.46 -9.65 -3.70
CA GLU A 192 -10.20 -9.79 -5.13
C GLU A 192 -9.19 -8.74 -5.61
N LYS A 193 -9.37 -7.48 -5.21
CA LYS A 193 -8.52 -6.37 -5.68
C LYS A 193 -7.05 -6.54 -5.30
N VAL A 194 -6.77 -6.90 -4.04
CA VAL A 194 -5.42 -7.18 -3.55
C VAL A 194 -4.86 -8.41 -4.24
N SER A 195 -5.67 -9.47 -4.40
CA SER A 195 -5.25 -10.72 -5.04
C SER A 195 -4.83 -10.50 -6.48
N VAL A 196 -5.63 -9.78 -7.30
CA VAL A 196 -5.30 -9.47 -8.69
C VAL A 196 -3.96 -8.74 -8.81
N ALA A 197 -3.67 -7.82 -7.88
CA ALA A 197 -2.43 -7.05 -7.90
C ALA A 197 -1.20 -7.85 -7.44
N TYR A 198 -1.33 -8.71 -6.44
CA TYR A 198 -0.20 -9.35 -5.76
C TYR A 198 -0.01 -10.83 -6.08
N ILE A 199 -0.97 -11.52 -6.70
CA ILE A 199 -0.85 -12.96 -7.01
C ILE A 199 0.36 -13.27 -7.91
N SER A 200 0.79 -12.33 -8.74
CA SER A 200 1.95 -12.49 -9.64
C SER A 200 3.27 -11.95 -9.05
N ILE A 201 3.27 -11.45 -7.81
CA ILE A 201 4.43 -10.86 -7.15
C ILE A 201 5.10 -11.91 -6.25
N GLU A 202 6.44 -11.86 -6.15
CA GLU A 202 7.33 -12.87 -5.54
C GLU A 202 6.74 -13.54 -4.29
N ASN A 203 6.57 -14.87 -4.37
CA ASN A 203 6.10 -15.82 -3.35
C ASN A 203 4.72 -15.55 -2.72
N GLY A 204 4.03 -14.49 -3.12
CA GLY A 204 2.71 -14.15 -2.58
C GLY A 204 2.72 -13.72 -1.12
N ASP A 205 3.86 -13.47 -0.48
CA ASP A 205 3.97 -13.25 0.97
C ASP A 205 3.03 -12.15 1.50
N ILE A 206 3.00 -10.99 0.81
CA ILE A 206 2.10 -9.87 1.16
C ILE A 206 0.64 -10.26 1.06
N LEU A 207 0.28 -11.01 0.02
CA LEU A 207 -1.08 -11.49 -0.20
C LEU A 207 -1.44 -12.57 0.84
N SER A 208 -0.48 -13.44 1.16
CA SER A 208 -0.60 -14.46 2.20
C SER A 208 -0.87 -13.86 3.56
N GLU A 209 -0.09 -12.85 3.94
CA GLU A 209 -0.28 -12.13 5.20
C GLU A 209 -1.61 -11.37 5.22
N PHE A 210 -1.97 -10.68 4.13
CA PHE A 210 -3.25 -9.99 4.02
C PHE A 210 -4.44 -10.93 4.22
N LEU A 211 -4.49 -12.07 3.52
CA LEU A 211 -5.59 -13.03 3.65
C LEU A 211 -5.59 -13.74 5.02
N ALA A 212 -4.42 -13.99 5.61
CA ALA A 212 -4.33 -14.52 6.97
C ALA A 212 -4.95 -13.57 8.00
N ARG A 213 -4.65 -12.27 7.90
CA ARG A 213 -5.28 -11.25 8.74
C ARG A 213 -6.76 -11.07 8.39
N ALA A 214 -7.15 -11.19 7.13
CA ALA A 214 -8.56 -11.07 6.74
C ALA A 214 -9.41 -12.18 7.38
N ALA A 215 -8.86 -13.39 7.44
CA ALA A 215 -9.46 -14.52 8.14
C ALA A 215 -9.57 -14.33 9.67
N ASP A 216 -8.89 -13.35 10.25
CA ASP A 216 -9.05 -12.96 11.67
C ASP A 216 -10.18 -11.97 11.90
N TYR A 217 -10.41 -11.06 10.95
CA TYR A 217 -11.36 -9.97 11.12
C TYR A 217 -12.75 -10.28 10.56
N VAL A 218 -12.86 -11.19 9.59
CA VAL A 218 -14.13 -11.55 8.99
C VAL A 218 -15.05 -12.26 10.00
N ASP A 219 -16.33 -11.93 10.01
CA ASP A 219 -17.34 -12.75 10.71
C ASP A 219 -17.44 -14.10 10.01
N VAL A 220 -17.32 -15.21 10.76
CA VAL A 220 -17.41 -16.57 10.19
C VAL A 220 -18.76 -16.82 9.50
N ASN A 221 -19.80 -16.04 9.79
CA ASN A 221 -21.10 -16.10 9.13
C ASN A 221 -21.20 -15.24 7.85
N ASN A 222 -20.22 -14.38 7.58
CA ASN A 222 -20.16 -13.59 6.35
C ASN A 222 -19.73 -14.49 5.18
N ARG A 223 -20.73 -15.12 4.58
CA ARG A 223 -20.58 -16.07 3.48
C ARG A 223 -19.69 -15.54 2.35
N GLU A 224 -19.98 -14.34 1.86
CA GLU A 224 -19.32 -13.76 0.70
C GLU A 224 -17.83 -13.51 0.97
N ALA A 225 -17.51 -12.87 2.10
CA ALA A 225 -16.13 -12.59 2.47
C ALA A 225 -15.33 -13.87 2.74
N VAL A 226 -15.90 -14.85 3.48
CA VAL A 226 -15.21 -16.11 3.76
C VAL A 226 -14.96 -16.93 2.49
N GLU A 227 -15.98 -17.05 1.63
CA GLU A 227 -15.82 -17.77 0.35
C GLU A 227 -14.77 -17.09 -0.54
N SER A 228 -14.77 -15.75 -0.60
CA SER A 228 -13.77 -14.97 -1.33
C SER A 228 -12.34 -15.21 -0.82
N ILE A 229 -12.12 -15.15 0.51
CA ILE A 229 -10.80 -15.42 1.13
C ILE A 229 -10.31 -16.83 0.77
N LEU A 230 -11.17 -17.84 0.92
CA LEU A 230 -10.82 -19.23 0.61
C LEU A 230 -10.55 -19.43 -0.89
N GLN A 231 -11.35 -18.82 -1.75
CA GLN A 231 -11.19 -18.90 -3.20
C GLN A 231 -9.87 -18.27 -3.66
N GLU A 232 -9.51 -17.09 -3.16
CA GLU A 232 -8.22 -16.48 -3.52
C GLU A 232 -7.04 -17.26 -2.92
N SER A 233 -7.16 -17.81 -1.72
CA SER A 233 -6.12 -18.69 -1.15
C SER A 233 -5.89 -19.97 -1.96
N TYR A 234 -6.95 -20.54 -2.52
CA TYR A 234 -6.85 -21.68 -3.43
C TYR A 234 -6.07 -21.33 -4.70
N LYS A 235 -6.29 -20.13 -5.26
CA LYS A 235 -5.52 -19.66 -6.43
C LYS A 235 -4.04 -19.47 -6.09
N ILE A 236 -3.72 -18.94 -4.90
CA ILE A 236 -2.34 -18.78 -4.44
C ILE A 236 -1.64 -20.13 -4.32
N ASP A 237 -2.28 -21.12 -3.68
CA ASP A 237 -1.73 -22.48 -3.56
C ASP A 237 -1.41 -23.06 -4.94
N HIS A 238 -2.25 -22.78 -5.95
CA HIS A 238 -2.04 -23.25 -7.32
C HIS A 238 -0.88 -22.53 -8.04
N VAL A 239 -0.72 -21.22 -7.82
CA VAL A 239 0.31 -20.41 -8.48
C VAL A 239 1.68 -20.57 -7.84
N HIS A 240 1.74 -20.60 -6.51
CA HIS A 240 2.97 -20.58 -5.72
C HIS A 240 3.30 -21.91 -5.04
N TYR A 241 2.48 -22.95 -5.24
CA TYR A 241 2.66 -24.28 -4.63
C TYR A 241 2.76 -24.25 -3.10
N THR A 242 1.97 -23.38 -2.46
CA THR A 242 1.89 -23.25 -0.99
C THR A 242 0.75 -24.08 -0.40
N SER A 243 0.63 -24.09 0.94
CA SER A 243 -0.44 -24.76 1.69
C SER A 243 -1.34 -23.77 2.43
N MET A 244 -1.45 -22.55 1.91
CA MET A 244 -2.12 -21.44 2.54
C MET A 244 -3.62 -21.70 2.73
N MET A 245 -4.29 -22.28 1.74
CA MET A 245 -5.71 -22.61 1.86
C MET A 245 -5.97 -23.57 3.03
N LYS A 246 -5.09 -24.56 3.22
CA LYS A 246 -5.16 -25.49 4.36
C LYS A 246 -5.02 -24.77 5.69
N HIS A 247 -4.10 -23.80 5.80
CA HIS A 247 -3.91 -23.02 7.02
C HIS A 247 -5.12 -22.13 7.32
N LEU A 248 -5.62 -21.39 6.33
CA LEU A 248 -6.79 -20.53 6.49
C LEU A 248 -8.05 -21.31 6.82
N LEU A 249 -8.28 -22.44 6.14
CA LEU A 249 -9.40 -23.33 6.43
C LEU A 249 -9.34 -23.82 7.87
N SER A 250 -8.17 -24.29 8.33
CA SER A 250 -8.01 -24.79 9.70
C SER A 250 -8.32 -23.70 10.73
N ARG A 251 -7.86 -22.46 10.48
CA ARG A 251 -8.12 -21.30 11.33
C ARG A 251 -9.61 -20.93 11.38
N LEU A 252 -10.26 -20.84 10.22
CA LEU A 252 -11.70 -20.54 10.14
C LEU A 252 -12.54 -21.63 10.82
N LEU A 253 -12.20 -22.91 10.64
CA LEU A 253 -12.90 -24.02 11.30
C LEU A 253 -12.71 -24.01 12.82
N GLN A 254 -11.55 -23.58 13.32
CA GLN A 254 -11.35 -23.37 14.75
C GLN A 254 -12.27 -22.25 15.26
N ARG A 255 -12.28 -21.09 14.58
CA ARG A 255 -13.16 -19.97 14.92
C ARG A 255 -14.64 -20.35 14.92
N VAL A 256 -15.09 -21.15 13.95
CA VAL A 256 -16.48 -21.63 13.89
C VAL A 256 -16.87 -22.43 15.13
N LYS A 257 -15.96 -23.27 15.66
CA LYS A 257 -16.21 -24.04 16.89
C LYS A 257 -16.26 -23.15 18.14
N GLU A 258 -15.50 -22.06 18.14
CA GLU A 258 -15.39 -21.13 19.27
C GLU A 258 -16.51 -20.08 19.28
N GLU A 259 -16.92 -19.61 18.10
CA GLU A 259 -17.83 -18.48 17.92
C GLU A 259 -19.28 -18.90 17.60
N THR A 260 -19.51 -20.16 17.23
CA THR A 260 -20.83 -20.63 16.77
C THR A 260 -21.20 -22.00 17.35
N ALA A 261 -22.50 -22.32 17.33
CA ALA A 261 -23.02 -23.64 17.68
C ALA A 261 -23.03 -24.63 16.48
N LEU A 262 -22.58 -24.21 15.30
CA LEU A 262 -22.63 -25.04 14.09
C LEU A 262 -21.50 -26.06 14.09
N THR A 263 -21.78 -27.25 13.56
CA THR A 263 -20.69 -28.17 13.20
C THR A 263 -19.94 -27.66 11.97
N ASN A 264 -18.66 -28.01 11.84
CA ASN A 264 -17.85 -27.67 10.66
C ASN A 264 -18.53 -28.04 9.34
N LYS A 265 -19.21 -29.19 9.29
CA LYS A 265 -19.92 -29.67 8.10
C LYS A 265 -21.12 -28.79 7.76
N GLU A 266 -21.93 -28.44 8.75
CA GLU A 266 -23.09 -27.56 8.57
C GLU A 266 -22.66 -26.17 8.11
N TRP A 267 -21.64 -25.61 8.77
CA TRP A 267 -21.09 -24.32 8.40
C TRP A 267 -20.58 -24.31 6.96
N LEU A 268 -19.70 -25.26 6.57
CA LEU A 268 -19.20 -25.35 5.20
C LEU A 268 -20.31 -25.48 4.16
N SER A 269 -21.38 -26.21 4.46
CA SER A 269 -22.52 -26.38 3.55
C SER A 269 -23.31 -25.08 3.30
N LYS A 270 -23.33 -24.18 4.29
CA LYS A 270 -23.99 -22.87 4.23
C LYS A 270 -23.09 -21.80 3.60
N THR A 271 -21.80 -21.86 3.87
CA THR A 271 -20.82 -20.83 3.52
C THR A 271 -20.26 -21.02 2.10
N ILE A 272 -19.97 -22.24 1.66
CA ILE A 272 -19.29 -22.44 0.37
C ILE A 272 -20.31 -22.71 -0.73
N SER A 273 -20.42 -21.85 -1.74
CA SER A 273 -21.23 -22.04 -2.95
C SER A 273 -20.52 -22.87 -4.00
N ASN A 274 -19.23 -22.60 -4.18
CA ASN A 274 -18.45 -23.00 -5.33
C ASN A 274 -18.13 -24.50 -5.27
N LYS A 275 -18.50 -25.23 -6.34
CA LYS A 275 -18.33 -26.69 -6.41
C LYS A 275 -16.86 -27.13 -6.44
N GLU A 276 -16.00 -26.37 -7.10
CA GLU A 276 -14.56 -26.65 -7.16
C GLU A 276 -13.93 -26.44 -5.80
N LEU A 277 -14.22 -25.29 -5.17
CA LEU A 277 -13.73 -24.97 -3.84
C LEU A 277 -14.18 -26.01 -2.80
N ARG A 278 -15.45 -26.47 -2.85
CA ARG A 278 -15.94 -27.55 -1.98
C ARG A 278 -15.16 -28.85 -2.15
N ARG A 279 -14.76 -29.22 -3.37
CA ARG A 279 -13.96 -30.44 -3.63
C ARG A 279 -12.58 -30.30 -2.99
N SER A 280 -11.90 -29.18 -3.24
CA SER A 280 -10.57 -28.89 -2.66
C SER A 280 -10.61 -28.90 -1.13
N ILE A 281 -11.64 -28.32 -0.51
CA ILE A 281 -11.85 -28.37 0.95
C ILE A 281 -12.00 -29.83 1.43
N ALA A 282 -12.81 -30.64 0.75
CA ALA A 282 -13.02 -32.04 1.13
C ALA A 282 -11.72 -32.86 1.08
N ASP A 283 -10.88 -32.62 0.07
CA ASP A 283 -9.59 -33.31 -0.07
C ASP A 283 -8.59 -32.88 1.01
N ILE A 284 -8.54 -31.59 1.35
CA ILE A 284 -7.76 -31.08 2.49
C ILE A 284 -8.20 -31.77 3.79
N LEU A 285 -9.50 -31.85 4.06
CA LEU A 285 -10.02 -32.46 5.30
C LEU A 285 -9.74 -33.97 5.38
N ARG A 286 -9.81 -34.70 4.26
CA ARG A 286 -9.44 -36.13 4.20
C ARG A 286 -7.97 -36.37 4.51
N SER A 287 -7.09 -35.51 3.99
CA SER A 287 -5.65 -35.61 4.25
C SER A 287 -5.31 -35.42 5.73
N GLN A 288 -6.06 -34.58 6.45
CA GLN A 288 -5.87 -34.33 7.88
C GLN A 288 -6.32 -35.50 8.77
N THR A 289 -7.36 -36.23 8.38
CA THR A 289 -7.81 -37.43 9.12
C THR A 289 -6.92 -38.66 8.94
N SER A 290 -5.97 -38.60 7.98
CA SER A 290 -5.10 -39.72 7.60
C SER A 290 -3.67 -39.58 8.13
N SER A 291 -3.39 -38.52 8.90
CA SER A 291 -2.11 -38.22 9.57
C SER A 291 -2.32 -38.20 11.08
#